data_AF-F0X6V8-F1
#
_entry.id   AF-F0X6V8-F1
#
_cell.length_a   1.000
_cell.length_b   1.000
_cell.length_c   1.000
_cell.angle_alpha   90.00
_cell.angle_beta   90.00
_cell.angle_gamma   90.00
#
_symmetry.space_group_name_H-M   'P 1'
#
loop_
_entity.id
_entity.type
_entity.pdbx_description
1 polymer ?
#
loop_
_entity_poly.entity_id
_entity_poly.type
_entity_poly.pdbx_seq_one_letter_code
_entity_poly.pdbx_strand_id
1 'polypeptide(L)'
;MTEEATVKPVPDFFDGARPESIDKAVRDDLSQLITPTKHASVPVAPNFFLEVKGPGGSFGVALRQALHDGAVGARAMHALQNYGKDEVEFDGHAYSYSSIYQAGSGLLQLYGHHITAPTAPGGPPYYHMTLFESLSMIGSREHFVKGAAAFRNARDLAQKLRNWLIQAANTRARQLRLEEQQYAESARDEVASSATSFSSRSSPNTQSESGVGRERTASHSLGQNHGSIKRRAR
;
A
#
# COMPACT_ATOMS: atom_id res chain seq x y z
N MET A 1 -3.77 21.32 1.28
CA MET A 1 -3.31 20.78 2.58
C MET A 1 -1.99 21.46 2.86
N THR A 2 -1.89 22.24 3.94
CA THR A 2 -0.61 22.84 4.34
C THR A 2 0.38 21.74 4.69
N GLU A 3 1.66 21.96 4.37
CA GLU A 3 2.80 21.11 4.75
C GLU A 3 3.07 21.13 6.28
N GLU A 4 2.03 21.28 7.09
CA GLU A 4 2.10 21.09 8.53
C GLU A 4 1.89 19.61 8.82
N ALA A 5 2.82 19.01 9.57
CA ALA A 5 2.78 17.63 9.98
C ALA A 5 1.37 17.25 10.46
N THR A 6 0.72 16.37 9.73
CA THR A 6 -0.56 15.79 10.14
C THR A 6 -0.34 15.18 11.51
N VAL A 7 -1.05 15.71 12.53
CA VAL A 7 -0.93 15.24 13.92
C VAL A 7 -1.17 13.73 13.92
N LYS A 8 -0.27 12.96 14.53
CA LYS A 8 -0.46 11.51 14.61
C LYS A 8 -1.67 11.20 15.49
N PRO A 9 -2.56 10.27 15.08
CA PRO A 9 -3.65 9.84 15.94
C PRO A 9 -3.08 9.22 17.23
N VAL A 10 -3.70 9.56 18.37
CA VAL A 10 -3.35 9.01 19.69
C VAL A 10 -4.65 8.53 20.34
N PRO A 11 -5.22 7.41 19.87
CA PRO A 11 -6.43 6.84 20.45
C PRO A 11 -6.14 6.34 21.87
N ASP A 12 -7.16 6.38 22.74
CA ASP A 12 -7.05 5.80 24.08
C ASP A 12 -6.82 4.28 24.02
N PHE A 13 -7.38 3.63 23.00
CA PHE A 13 -7.15 2.21 22.71
C PHE A 13 -7.32 1.91 21.21
N PHE A 14 -6.56 0.94 20.71
CA PHE A 14 -6.76 0.41 19.36
C PHE A 14 -6.35 -1.07 19.25
N ASP A 15 -6.94 -1.77 18.28
CA ASP A 15 -6.52 -3.11 17.89
C ASP A 15 -5.78 -3.06 16.54
N GLY A 16 -4.83 -3.98 16.36
CA GLY A 16 -4.11 -4.17 15.11
C GLY A 16 -3.64 -5.61 14.92
N ALA A 17 -2.79 -5.82 13.93
CA ALA A 17 -2.14 -7.09 13.64
C ALA A 17 -0.71 -7.12 14.19
N ARG A 18 -0.15 -8.32 14.31
CA ARG A 18 1.25 -8.48 14.67
C ARG A 18 2.12 -8.15 13.45
N PRO A 19 3.26 -7.43 13.58
CA PRO A 19 4.11 -7.09 12.44
C PRO A 19 4.54 -8.30 11.60
N GLU A 20 4.71 -9.47 12.23
CA GLU A 20 5.11 -10.73 11.60
C GLU A 20 4.00 -11.40 10.76
N SER A 21 2.73 -11.00 10.90
CA SER A 21 1.66 -11.54 10.06
C SER A 21 1.62 -10.91 8.66
N ILE A 22 2.44 -9.88 8.40
CA ILE A 22 2.50 -9.14 7.14
C ILE A 22 3.82 -9.50 6.43
N ASP A 23 3.74 -9.83 5.14
CA ASP A 23 4.92 -10.10 4.31
C ASP A 23 5.87 -8.90 4.36
N LYS A 24 7.17 -9.20 4.37
CA LYS A 24 8.20 -8.17 4.52
C LYS A 24 8.09 -7.07 3.45
N ALA A 25 7.81 -7.43 2.20
CA ALA A 25 7.67 -6.44 1.13
C ALA A 25 6.48 -5.51 1.39
N VAL A 26 5.30 -6.08 1.69
CA VAL A 26 4.10 -5.30 2.03
C VAL A 26 4.36 -4.36 3.21
N ARG A 27 5.03 -4.85 4.25
CA ARG A 27 5.32 -4.07 5.46
C ARG A 27 6.29 -2.92 5.19
N ASP A 28 7.31 -3.15 4.36
CA ASP A 28 8.30 -2.13 4.03
C ASP A 28 7.66 -1.05 3.12
N ASP A 29 6.97 -1.48 2.06
CA ASP A 29 6.31 -0.61 1.07
C ASP A 29 5.21 0.25 1.70
N LEU A 30 4.40 -0.34 2.58
CA LEU A 30 3.27 0.34 3.21
C LEU A 30 3.59 0.90 4.60
N SER A 31 4.87 0.90 5.02
CA SER A 31 5.28 1.23 6.40
C SER A 31 4.66 2.54 6.90
N GLN A 32 4.61 3.60 6.08
CA GLN A 32 4.05 4.90 6.45
C GLN A 32 2.52 4.92 6.61
N LEU A 33 1.83 3.91 6.07
CA LEU A 33 0.37 3.83 6.05
C LEU A 33 -0.16 2.85 7.10
N ILE A 34 0.55 1.74 7.32
CA ILE A 34 0.10 0.68 8.22
C ILE A 34 0.87 0.63 9.54
N THR A 35 1.96 1.35 9.73
CA THR A 35 2.73 1.33 10.99
C THR A 35 2.47 2.60 11.80
N PRO A 36 1.70 2.53 12.91
CA PRO A 36 1.33 3.73 13.67
C PRO A 36 2.53 4.37 14.38
N THR A 37 3.50 3.55 14.78
CA THR A 37 4.68 3.98 15.54
C THR A 37 5.88 3.09 15.26
N LYS A 38 7.08 3.58 15.54
CA LYS A 38 8.35 2.85 15.34
C LYS A 38 8.61 1.78 16.41
N HIS A 39 7.79 1.69 17.46
CA HIS A 39 7.95 0.68 18.51
C HIS A 39 7.55 -0.71 18.01
N ALA A 40 8.50 -1.65 18.00
CA ALA A 40 8.34 -2.98 17.41
C ALA A 40 7.25 -3.85 18.08
N SER A 41 6.88 -3.58 19.33
CA SER A 41 5.86 -4.32 20.07
C SER A 41 4.43 -3.81 19.84
N VAL A 42 4.27 -2.72 19.08
CA VAL A 42 2.97 -2.09 18.88
C VAL A 42 2.29 -2.70 17.65
N PRO A 43 0.98 -3.02 17.73
CA PRO A 43 0.26 -3.57 16.58
C PRO A 43 0.32 -2.65 15.35
N VAL A 44 0.38 -3.27 14.18
CA VAL A 44 0.33 -2.61 12.87
C VAL A 44 -1.05 -2.77 12.23
N ALA A 45 -1.28 -2.05 11.13
CA ALA A 45 -2.52 -2.04 10.36
C ALA A 45 -3.77 -1.83 11.25
N PRO A 46 -3.82 -0.78 12.09
CA PRO A 46 -4.94 -0.59 12.99
C PRO A 46 -6.23 -0.32 12.23
N ASN A 47 -7.34 -0.86 12.69
CA ASN A 47 -8.66 -0.59 12.10
C ASN A 47 -9.83 -0.71 13.11
N PHE A 48 -9.52 -0.75 14.40
CA PHE A 48 -10.50 -0.55 15.46
C PHE A 48 -9.93 0.41 16.49
N PHE A 49 -10.72 1.40 16.89
CA PHE A 49 -10.30 2.48 17.81
C PHE A 49 -11.35 2.73 18.88
N LEU A 50 -10.91 3.17 20.07
CA LEU A 50 -11.76 3.59 21.16
C LEU A 50 -11.24 4.91 21.75
N GLU A 51 -12.19 5.84 21.92
CA GLU A 51 -12.03 7.10 22.63
C GLU A 51 -12.93 7.10 23.86
N VAL A 52 -12.36 7.38 25.03
CA VAL A 52 -13.09 7.45 26.30
C VAL A 52 -13.06 8.88 26.80
N LYS A 53 -14.23 9.38 27.20
CA LYS A 53 -14.35 10.68 27.85
C LYS A 53 -14.96 10.55 29.23
N GLY A 54 -14.30 11.16 30.21
CA GLY A 54 -14.82 11.30 31.56
C GLY A 54 -16.03 12.25 31.63
N PRO A 55 -16.65 12.43 32.81
CA PRO A 55 -17.86 13.23 32.97
C PRO A 55 -17.77 14.68 32.50
N GLY A 56 -16.59 15.30 32.56
CA GLY A 56 -16.33 16.66 32.03
C GLY A 56 -15.72 16.70 30.62
N GLY A 57 -15.54 15.55 29.97
CA GLY A 57 -14.90 15.49 28.66
C GLY A 57 -15.83 15.93 27.53
N SER A 58 -15.28 16.68 26.58
CA SER A 58 -16.05 17.16 25.42
C SER A 58 -16.33 16.04 24.43
N PHE A 59 -17.61 15.73 24.22
CA PHE A 59 -18.05 14.81 23.19
C PHE A 59 -17.60 15.25 21.78
N GLY A 60 -17.62 16.55 21.50
CA GLY A 60 -17.15 17.09 20.22
C GLY A 60 -15.66 16.87 19.97
N VAL A 61 -14.84 16.83 21.03
CA VAL A 61 -13.42 16.45 20.92
C VAL A 61 -13.30 14.96 20.59
N ALA A 62 -14.03 14.09 21.30
CA ALA A 62 -14.03 12.64 21.02
C ALA A 62 -14.47 12.33 19.59
N LEU A 63 -15.48 13.04 19.08
CA LEU A 63 -15.97 12.84 17.71
C LEU A 63 -14.91 13.17 16.67
N ARG A 64 -14.13 14.25 16.89
CA ARG A 64 -13.02 14.62 15.99
C ARG A 64 -11.85 13.63 16.07
N GLN A 65 -11.53 13.14 17.27
CA GLN A 65 -10.51 12.11 17.45
C GLN A 65 -10.95 10.81 16.75
N ALA A 66 -12.15 10.32 17.04
CA ALA A 66 -12.71 9.11 16.43
C ALA A 66 -12.82 9.18 14.90
N LEU A 67 -13.12 10.36 14.34
CA LEU A 67 -13.08 10.62 12.89
C LEU A 67 -11.66 10.49 12.35
N HIS A 68 -10.70 11.14 12.99
CA HIS A 68 -9.32 11.15 12.55
C HIS A 68 -8.66 9.76 12.65
N ASP A 69 -8.86 9.06 13.77
CA ASP A 69 -8.35 7.70 13.99
C ASP A 69 -8.94 6.73 12.98
N GLY A 70 -10.27 6.77 12.82
CA GLY A 70 -10.98 5.91 11.89
C GLY A 70 -10.57 6.15 10.43
N ALA A 71 -10.30 7.40 10.04
CA ALA A 71 -9.76 7.76 8.72
C ALA A 71 -8.35 7.20 8.50
N VAL A 72 -7.47 7.24 9.52
CA VAL A 72 -6.15 6.62 9.43
C VAL A 72 -6.26 5.10 9.28
N GLY A 73 -7.14 4.45 10.03
CA GLY A 73 -7.38 3.02 9.86
C GLY A 73 -7.98 2.67 8.51
N ALA A 74 -8.92 3.48 8.01
CA ALA A 74 -9.51 3.28 6.67
C ALA A 74 -8.43 3.38 5.58
N ARG A 75 -7.50 4.36 5.72
CA ARG A 75 -6.36 4.52 4.81
C ARG A 75 -5.43 3.31 4.84
N ALA A 76 -5.15 2.78 6.03
CA ALA A 76 -4.33 1.57 6.19
C ALA A 76 -4.98 0.35 5.51
N MET A 77 -6.27 0.14 5.72
CA MET A 77 -7.01 -0.98 5.10
C MET A 77 -7.07 -0.84 3.58
N HIS A 78 -7.35 0.36 3.07
CA HIS A 78 -7.37 0.64 1.64
C HIS A 78 -6.00 0.41 0.97
N ALA A 79 -4.90 0.74 1.66
CA ALA A 79 -3.55 0.47 1.16
C ALA A 79 -3.27 -1.04 1.05
N LEU A 80 -3.72 -1.83 2.03
CA LEU A 80 -3.62 -3.29 1.96
C LEU A 80 -4.49 -3.86 0.84
N GLN A 81 -5.73 -3.37 0.68
CA GLN A 81 -6.66 -3.80 -0.37
C GLN A 81 -6.10 -3.59 -1.78
N ASN A 82 -5.35 -2.52 -1.98
CA ASN A 82 -4.82 -2.11 -3.28
C ASN A 82 -3.33 -2.47 -3.47
N TYR A 83 -2.72 -3.23 -2.57
CA TYR A 83 -1.30 -3.57 -2.68
C TYR A 83 -1.01 -4.34 -3.98
N GLY A 84 -0.13 -3.80 -4.82
CA GLY A 84 0.30 -4.44 -6.07
C GLY A 84 -0.72 -4.44 -7.21
N LYS A 85 -1.76 -3.59 -7.13
CA LYS A 85 -2.69 -3.35 -8.25
C LYS A 85 -2.18 -2.20 -9.13
N ASP A 86 -2.43 -2.31 -10.44
CA ASP A 86 -2.07 -1.28 -11.41
C ASP A 86 -2.97 -0.03 -11.29
N GLU A 87 -4.25 -0.25 -10.98
CA GLU A 87 -5.23 0.80 -10.74
C GLU A 87 -5.78 0.70 -9.32
N VAL A 88 -5.95 1.86 -8.67
CA VAL A 88 -6.50 1.96 -7.33
C VAL A 88 -8.02 1.83 -7.40
N GLU A 89 -8.56 0.87 -6.67
CA GLU A 89 -10.00 0.63 -6.55
C GLU A 89 -10.58 1.21 -5.27
N PHE A 90 -11.78 1.79 -5.39
CA PHE A 90 -12.58 2.31 -4.28
C PHE A 90 -13.94 1.60 -4.27
N ASP A 91 -14.14 0.65 -3.35
CA ASP A 91 -15.39 -0.11 -3.23
C ASP A 91 -16.43 0.53 -2.30
N GLY A 92 -16.05 1.58 -1.57
CA GLY A 92 -16.93 2.30 -0.65
C GLY A 92 -17.28 1.54 0.63
N HIS A 93 -16.65 0.39 0.92
CA HIS A 93 -16.96 -0.40 2.10
C HIS A 93 -16.22 0.07 3.35
N ALA A 94 -16.83 -0.18 4.52
CA ALA A 94 -16.23 0.13 5.80
C ALA A 94 -15.29 -1.00 6.27
N TYR A 95 -14.00 -0.70 6.30
CA TYR A 95 -12.96 -1.62 6.81
C TYR A 95 -12.33 -1.16 8.11
N SER A 96 -12.69 0.04 8.59
CA SER A 96 -12.20 0.62 9.84
C SER A 96 -13.38 1.06 10.71
N TYR A 97 -13.23 0.92 12.02
CA TYR A 97 -14.28 1.13 12.99
C TYR A 97 -13.75 1.95 14.15
N SER A 98 -14.55 2.86 14.69
CA SER A 98 -14.22 3.56 15.93
C SER A 98 -15.38 3.52 16.90
N SER A 99 -15.06 3.77 18.17
CA SER A 99 -16.04 3.79 19.25
C SER A 99 -15.77 4.95 20.18
N ILE A 100 -16.83 5.52 20.73
CA ILE A 100 -16.75 6.56 21.75
C ILE A 100 -17.52 6.07 22.96
N TYR A 101 -16.87 6.08 24.13
CA TYR A 101 -17.55 5.87 25.41
C TYR A 101 -17.54 7.15 26.24
N GLN A 102 -18.72 7.69 26.50
CA GLN A 102 -18.89 8.86 27.37
C GLN A 102 -19.32 8.40 28.76
N ALA A 103 -18.39 8.38 29.70
CA ALA A 103 -18.61 7.84 31.04
C ALA A 103 -19.69 8.59 31.83
N GLY A 104 -19.83 9.91 31.63
CA GLY A 104 -20.83 10.73 32.34
C GLY A 104 -22.28 10.36 32.00
N SER A 105 -22.57 10.00 30.75
CA SER A 105 -23.89 9.56 30.29
C SER A 105 -24.02 8.04 30.21
N GLY A 106 -22.90 7.32 30.33
CA GLY A 106 -22.82 5.88 30.08
C GLY A 106 -23.10 5.51 28.63
N LEU A 107 -22.95 6.44 27.67
CA LEU A 107 -23.28 6.21 26.26
C LEU A 107 -22.08 5.61 25.51
N LEU A 108 -22.32 4.52 24.78
CA LEU A 108 -21.39 3.93 23.82
C LEU A 108 -21.90 4.21 22.39
N GLN A 109 -21.07 4.77 21.53
CA GLN A 109 -21.36 4.94 20.11
C GLN A 109 -20.34 4.22 19.24
N LEU A 110 -20.82 3.61 18.15
CA LEU A 110 -20.00 2.84 17.21
C LEU A 110 -20.13 3.44 15.80
N TYR A 111 -18.98 3.62 15.15
CA TYR A 111 -18.85 4.26 13.86
C TYR A 111 -18.10 3.38 12.87
N GLY A 112 -18.57 3.36 11.62
CA GLY A 112 -17.89 2.74 10.49
C GLY A 112 -17.21 3.80 9.64
N HIS A 113 -16.04 3.48 9.11
CA HIS A 113 -15.21 4.38 8.31
C HIS A 113 -14.89 3.76 6.96
N HIS A 114 -15.18 4.50 5.89
CA HIS A 114 -14.94 4.08 4.52
C HIS A 114 -14.32 5.19 3.68
N ILE A 115 -13.74 4.80 2.56
CA ILE A 115 -13.10 5.69 1.60
C ILE A 115 -13.86 5.67 0.28
N THR A 116 -14.06 6.83 -0.33
CA THR A 116 -14.57 6.94 -1.69
C THR A 116 -13.58 7.64 -2.61
N ALA A 117 -13.71 7.37 -3.91
CA ALA A 117 -12.86 7.95 -4.93
C ALA A 117 -12.89 9.50 -4.90
N PRO A 118 -11.80 10.15 -5.36
CA PRO A 118 -11.79 11.58 -5.60
C PRO A 118 -12.87 12.01 -6.60
N THR A 119 -13.39 13.23 -6.46
CA THR A 119 -14.39 13.81 -7.38
C THR A 119 -13.75 14.36 -8.66
N ALA A 120 -12.44 14.62 -8.62
CA ALA A 120 -11.64 15.07 -9.76
C ALA A 120 -10.43 14.16 -9.95
N PRO A 121 -9.99 13.89 -11.20
CA PRO A 121 -8.79 13.09 -11.46
C PRO A 121 -7.56 13.65 -10.74
N GLY A 122 -6.84 12.78 -10.01
CA GLY A 122 -5.66 13.15 -9.23
C GLY A 122 -5.94 13.86 -7.90
N GLY A 123 -7.20 14.04 -7.51
CA GLY A 123 -7.57 14.59 -6.20
C GLY A 123 -7.32 13.61 -5.04
N PRO A 124 -7.37 14.09 -3.78
CA PRO A 124 -7.32 13.21 -2.62
C PRO A 124 -8.63 12.42 -2.48
N PRO A 125 -8.58 11.21 -1.89
CA PRO A 125 -9.78 10.46 -1.59
C PRO A 125 -10.59 11.12 -0.47
N TYR A 126 -11.87 10.77 -0.37
CA TYR A 126 -12.75 11.23 0.71
C TYR A 126 -12.87 10.18 1.80
N TYR A 127 -12.94 10.64 3.05
CA TYR A 127 -13.11 9.81 4.22
C TYR A 127 -14.46 10.09 4.86
N HIS A 128 -15.21 9.03 5.15
CA HIS A 128 -16.56 9.11 5.68
C HIS A 128 -16.63 8.37 7.00
N MET A 129 -17.27 8.99 7.99
CA MET A 129 -17.58 8.38 9.27
C MET A 129 -19.10 8.31 9.44
N THR A 130 -19.63 7.11 9.64
CA THR A 130 -21.07 6.86 9.78
C THR A 130 -21.35 6.24 11.14
N LEU A 131 -22.19 6.89 11.94
CA LEU A 131 -22.75 6.30 13.17
C LEU A 131 -23.70 5.16 12.77
N PHE A 132 -23.45 3.95 13.24
CA PHE A 132 -24.34 2.82 12.99
C PHE A 132 -25.01 2.27 14.25
N GLU A 133 -24.52 2.63 15.45
CA GLU A 133 -25.14 2.19 16.70
C GLU A 133 -24.81 3.14 17.87
N SER A 134 -25.77 3.32 18.78
CA SER A 134 -25.68 4.18 19.97
C SER A 134 -26.44 3.55 21.13
N LEU A 135 -25.73 3.08 22.15
CA LEU A 135 -26.25 2.22 23.21
C LEU A 135 -25.93 2.76 24.61
N SER A 136 -26.91 2.67 25.52
CA SER A 136 -26.65 2.88 26.95
C SER A 136 -25.89 1.69 27.53
N MET A 137 -24.82 1.97 28.28
CA MET A 137 -24.07 0.98 29.06
C MET A 137 -24.51 0.93 30.54
N ILE A 138 -25.50 1.74 30.92
CA ILE A 138 -26.00 1.87 32.29
C ILE A 138 -27.54 1.68 32.37
N GLY A 139 -28.05 1.56 33.59
CA GLY A 139 -29.49 1.51 33.88
C GLY A 139 -30.10 0.11 33.93
N SER A 140 -29.58 -0.86 33.16
CA SER A 140 -30.00 -2.27 33.27
C SER A 140 -28.92 -3.24 32.80
N ARG A 141 -29.00 -4.49 33.28
CA ARG A 141 -28.15 -5.60 32.79
C ARG A 141 -28.32 -5.82 31.28
N GLU A 142 -29.55 -5.72 30.78
CA GLU A 142 -29.87 -5.93 29.38
C GLU A 142 -29.17 -4.91 28.47
N HIS A 143 -29.26 -3.62 28.81
CA HIS A 143 -28.58 -2.55 28.07
C HIS A 143 -27.07 -2.76 28.04
N PHE A 144 -26.47 -3.06 29.20
CA PHE A 144 -25.05 -3.34 29.30
C PHE A 144 -24.62 -4.53 28.43
N VAL A 145 -25.37 -5.65 28.48
CA VAL A 145 -25.07 -6.84 27.68
C VAL A 145 -25.16 -6.52 26.18
N LYS A 146 -26.19 -5.78 25.75
CA LYS A 146 -26.34 -5.37 24.34
C LYS A 146 -25.17 -4.48 23.88
N GLY A 147 -24.82 -3.46 24.66
CA GLY A 147 -23.70 -2.58 24.38
C GLY A 147 -22.35 -3.28 24.32
N ALA A 148 -22.07 -4.13 25.32
CA ALA A 148 -20.83 -4.91 25.36
C ALA A 148 -20.76 -5.93 24.20
N ALA A 149 -21.88 -6.51 23.80
CA ALA A 149 -21.93 -7.40 22.63
C ALA A 149 -21.65 -6.63 21.33
N ALA A 150 -22.31 -5.48 21.11
CA ALA A 150 -22.09 -4.65 19.92
C ALA A 150 -20.62 -4.19 19.81
N PHE A 151 -20.01 -3.76 20.92
CA PHE A 151 -18.60 -3.38 20.97
C PHE A 151 -17.67 -4.54 20.57
N ARG A 152 -17.86 -5.73 21.17
CA ARG A 152 -17.05 -6.91 20.83
C ARG A 152 -17.25 -7.35 19.38
N ASN A 153 -18.48 -7.35 18.89
CA ASN A 153 -18.77 -7.70 17.50
C ASN A 153 -18.07 -6.77 16.50
N ALA A 154 -18.03 -5.47 16.79
CA ALA A 154 -17.30 -4.50 15.96
C ALA A 154 -15.79 -4.77 15.96
N ARG A 155 -15.20 -5.10 17.12
CA ARG A 155 -13.79 -5.49 17.22
C ARG A 155 -13.47 -6.75 16.42
N ASP A 156 -14.30 -7.79 16.58
CA ASP A 156 -14.12 -9.07 15.90
C ASP A 156 -14.28 -8.92 14.38
N LEU A 157 -15.26 -8.12 13.93
CA LEU A 157 -15.46 -7.82 12.52
C LEU A 157 -14.25 -7.07 11.94
N ALA A 158 -13.78 -6.03 12.63
CA ALA A 158 -12.59 -5.28 12.25
C ALA A 158 -11.37 -6.21 12.11
N GLN A 159 -11.16 -7.12 13.07
CA GLN A 159 -10.08 -8.10 13.01
C GLN A 159 -10.20 -9.05 11.81
N LYS A 160 -11.40 -9.59 11.55
CA LYS A 160 -11.64 -10.50 10.41
C LYS A 160 -11.31 -9.82 9.09
N LEU A 161 -11.81 -8.60 8.89
CA LEU A 161 -11.58 -7.81 7.68
C LEU A 161 -10.10 -7.46 7.50
N ARG A 162 -9.44 -6.99 8.56
CA ARG A 162 -8.00 -6.69 8.56
C ARG A 162 -7.17 -7.91 8.16
N ASN A 163 -7.44 -9.06 8.78
CA ASN A 163 -6.69 -10.28 8.52
C ASN A 163 -6.89 -10.76 7.08
N TRP A 164 -8.11 -10.65 6.55
CA TRP A 164 -8.40 -10.96 5.15
C TRP A 164 -7.61 -10.05 4.18
N LEU A 165 -7.60 -8.74 4.41
CA LEU A 165 -6.83 -7.79 3.60
C LEU A 165 -5.32 -8.03 3.68
N ILE A 166 -4.79 -8.32 4.87
CA ILE A 166 -3.38 -8.71 5.04
C ILE A 166 -3.08 -9.97 4.24
N GLN A 167 -3.94 -10.99 4.29
CA GLN A 167 -3.73 -12.23 3.56
C GLN A 167 -3.74 -12.00 2.04
N ALA A 168 -4.63 -11.15 1.54
CA ALA A 168 -4.70 -10.76 0.14
C ALA A 168 -3.40 -10.04 -0.30
N ALA A 169 -2.97 -9.03 0.45
CA ALA A 169 -1.73 -8.28 0.18
C ALA A 169 -0.50 -9.19 0.19
N ASN A 170 -0.37 -10.06 1.20
CA ASN A 170 0.72 -11.03 1.29
C ASN A 170 0.74 -11.99 0.10
N THR A 171 -0.43 -12.40 -0.38
CA THR A 171 -0.55 -13.29 -1.54
C THR A 171 -0.10 -12.59 -2.81
N ARG A 172 -0.50 -11.32 -3.00
CA ARG A 172 -0.04 -10.52 -4.14
C ARG A 172 1.46 -10.26 -4.11
N ALA A 173 2.04 -10.00 -2.94
CA ALA A 173 3.50 -9.83 -2.79
C ALA A 173 4.29 -11.06 -3.25
N ARG A 174 3.79 -12.27 -2.94
CA ARG A 174 4.42 -13.52 -3.41
C ARG A 174 4.29 -13.70 -4.92
N GLN A 175 3.15 -13.34 -5.51
CA GLN A 175 2.95 -13.40 -6.97
C GLN A 175 3.90 -12.46 -7.70
N LEU A 176 4.00 -11.19 -7.27
CA LEU A 176 4.93 -10.22 -7.84
C LEU A 176 6.37 -10.73 -7.84
N ARG A 177 6.82 -11.34 -6.73
CA ARG A 177 8.16 -11.92 -6.63
C ARG A 177 8.40 -13.07 -7.63
N LEU A 178 7.37 -13.88 -7.90
CA LEU A 178 7.46 -14.96 -8.89
C LEU A 178 7.47 -14.41 -10.32
N GLU A 179 6.65 -13.40 -10.61
CA GLU A 179 6.61 -12.68 -11.89
C GLU A 179 7.99 -12.06 -12.22
N GLU A 180 8.61 -11.40 -11.24
CA GLU A 180 9.97 -10.84 -11.37
C GLU A 180 11.03 -11.91 -11.65
N GLN A 181 10.96 -13.07 -10.98
CA GLN A 181 11.88 -14.18 -11.20
C GLN A 181 11.74 -14.76 -12.60
N GLN A 182 10.51 -14.98 -13.06
CA GLN A 182 10.23 -15.50 -14.41
C GLN A 182 10.70 -14.53 -15.50
N TYR A 183 10.50 -13.23 -15.30
CA TYR A 183 11.00 -12.21 -16.23
C TYR A 183 12.54 -12.19 -16.28
N ALA A 184 13.20 -12.28 -15.12
CA ALA A 184 14.65 -12.33 -15.04
C ALA A 184 15.26 -13.59 -15.67
N GLU A 185 14.61 -14.74 -15.53
CA GLU A 185 15.00 -16.00 -16.20
C GLU A 185 14.84 -15.90 -17.72
N SER A 186 13.68 -15.41 -18.18
CA SER A 186 13.41 -15.22 -19.61
C SER A 186 14.42 -14.26 -20.27
N ALA A 187 14.75 -13.14 -19.59
CA ALA A 187 15.75 -12.20 -20.07
C ALA A 187 17.17 -12.82 -20.14
N ARG A 188 17.51 -13.73 -19.22
CA ARG A 188 18.80 -14.45 -19.26
C ARG A 188 18.86 -15.42 -20.44
N ASP A 189 17.77 -16.13 -20.72
CA ASP A 189 17.69 -17.07 -21.85
C ASP A 189 17.73 -16.35 -23.20
N GLU A 190 17.13 -15.16 -23.32
CA GLU A 190 17.26 -14.31 -24.51
C GLU A 190 18.71 -13.85 -24.74
N VAL A 191 19.42 -13.44 -23.68
CA VAL A 191 20.83 -13.04 -23.79
C VAL A 191 21.72 -14.23 -24.15
N ALA A 192 21.48 -15.41 -23.57
CA ALA A 192 22.24 -16.63 -23.87
C ALA A 192 22.01 -17.15 -25.30
N SER A 193 20.77 -17.11 -25.79
CA SER A 193 20.42 -17.46 -27.18
C SER A 193 20.99 -16.46 -28.20
N SER A 194 21.01 -15.17 -27.87
CA SER A 194 21.66 -14.15 -28.70
C SER A 194 23.19 -14.36 -28.79
N ALA A 195 23.86 -14.64 -27.67
CA ALA A 195 25.30 -14.90 -27.64
C ALA A 195 25.72 -16.15 -28.45
N THR A 196 24.93 -17.23 -28.40
CA THR A 196 25.16 -18.45 -29.17
C THR A 196 24.93 -18.26 -30.68
N SER A 197 23.99 -17.40 -31.07
CA SER A 197 23.77 -17.04 -32.49
C SER A 197 24.88 -16.17 -33.09
N PHE A 198 25.57 -15.36 -32.27
CA PHE A 198 26.69 -14.53 -32.72
C PHE A 198 27.97 -15.34 -32.92
N SER A 199 28.20 -16.36 -32.08
CA SER A 199 29.37 -17.24 -32.16
C SER A 199 29.36 -18.17 -33.38
N SER A 200 28.20 -18.49 -33.96
CA SER A 200 28.10 -19.35 -35.16
C SER A 200 28.27 -18.60 -36.48
N ARG A 201 28.36 -17.27 -36.46
CA ARG A 201 28.54 -16.41 -37.66
C ARG A 201 29.99 -16.04 -37.99
N SER A 202 30.97 -16.51 -37.20
CA SER A 202 32.39 -16.19 -37.37
C SER A 202 33.23 -17.43 -37.68
N SER A 203 32.99 -18.02 -38.86
CA SER A 203 33.97 -18.91 -39.51
C SER A 203 34.59 -18.15 -40.69
N PRO A 204 35.86 -17.70 -40.61
CA PRO A 204 36.55 -17.15 -41.77
C PRO A 204 36.98 -18.30 -42.68
N ASN A 205 36.38 -18.39 -43.86
CA ASN A 205 36.84 -19.26 -44.93
C ASN A 205 38.21 -18.73 -45.41
N THR A 206 39.29 -19.39 -45.01
CA THR A 206 40.66 -19.04 -45.43
C THR A 206 41.00 -19.85 -46.67
N GLN A 207 40.85 -19.25 -47.85
CA GLN A 207 41.44 -19.78 -49.08
C GLN A 207 42.74 -19.04 -49.38
N SER A 208 43.81 -19.83 -49.42
CA SER A 208 45.15 -19.46 -49.85
C SER A 208 45.21 -19.36 -51.37
N GLU A 209 45.64 -18.23 -51.93
CA GLU A 209 46.23 -18.20 -53.27
C GLU A 209 47.47 -17.31 -53.32
N SER A 210 48.50 -17.87 -53.93
CA SER A 210 49.81 -17.34 -54.25
C SER A 210 49.80 -16.56 -55.58
N GLY A 211 50.57 -15.47 -55.70
CA GLY A 211 50.98 -14.99 -57.03
C GLY A 211 51.30 -13.49 -57.19
N VAL A 212 52.59 -13.16 -57.03
CA VAL A 212 53.44 -12.20 -57.80
C VAL A 212 52.77 -11.11 -58.68
N GLY A 213 53.18 -9.84 -58.48
CA GLY A 213 53.53 -8.95 -59.62
C GLY A 213 53.10 -7.46 -59.60
N ARG A 214 54.08 -6.58 -59.36
CA ARG A 214 54.35 -5.24 -59.95
C ARG A 214 53.43 -4.00 -59.71
N GLU A 215 54.06 -3.00 -59.09
CA GLU A 215 54.11 -1.54 -59.37
C GLU A 215 52.99 -0.84 -60.20
N ARG A 216 52.38 0.22 -59.62
CA ARG A 216 52.59 1.65 -59.99
C ARG A 216 51.63 2.62 -59.27
N THR A 217 52.24 3.63 -58.63
CA THR A 217 51.94 5.08 -58.57
C THR A 217 50.51 5.65 -58.46
N ALA A 218 50.37 6.55 -57.47
CA ALA A 218 49.86 7.93 -57.53
C ALA A 218 48.52 8.31 -56.84
N SER A 219 48.69 9.18 -55.83
CA SER A 219 48.00 10.46 -55.55
C SER A 219 46.51 10.53 -55.13
N HIS A 220 46.31 11.22 -53.97
CA HIS A 220 45.25 12.21 -53.64
C HIS A 220 43.79 11.71 -53.63
N SER A 221 42.84 12.16 -52.79
CA SER A 221 42.71 13.25 -51.84
C SER A 221 41.50 13.00 -50.92
N LEU A 222 41.54 13.60 -49.73
CA LEU A 222 40.46 14.22 -48.93
C LEU A 222 38.98 14.00 -49.33
N GLY A 223 38.16 13.65 -48.33
CA GLY A 223 36.71 13.79 -48.37
C GLY A 223 36.07 13.63 -47.00
N GLN A 224 35.72 14.75 -46.37
CA GLN A 224 34.97 14.88 -45.12
C GLN A 224 33.49 14.50 -45.29
N ASN A 225 32.83 14.02 -44.23
CA ASN A 225 31.63 14.62 -43.61
C ASN A 225 31.07 13.67 -42.53
N HIS A 226 30.99 14.07 -41.26
CA HIS A 226 29.95 14.89 -40.62
C HIS A 226 28.53 14.27 -40.65
N GLY A 227 27.97 14.06 -39.47
CA GLY A 227 26.57 13.64 -39.31
C GLY A 227 26.17 13.38 -37.85
N SER A 228 26.25 14.42 -37.02
CA SER A 228 25.72 14.44 -35.66
C SER A 228 24.19 14.50 -35.66
N ILE A 229 23.46 13.59 -35.02
CA ILE A 229 22.06 13.83 -34.61
C ILE A 229 21.74 13.20 -33.24
N LYS A 230 21.38 14.11 -32.32
CA LYS A 230 20.79 13.94 -30.99
C LYS A 230 19.55 13.03 -30.99
N ARG A 231 19.32 12.30 -29.89
CA ARG A 231 17.96 11.90 -29.48
C ARG A 231 17.69 12.25 -28.03
N ARG A 232 16.55 12.94 -27.87
CA ARG A 232 15.85 13.33 -26.65
C ARG A 232 15.20 12.11 -25.98
N ALA A 233 15.13 12.21 -24.66
CA ALA A 233 14.03 11.86 -23.75
C ALA A 233 12.84 11.06 -24.32
N ARG A 234 12.53 9.97 -23.62
CA ARG A 234 11.34 9.87 -22.78
C ARG A 234 11.67 9.01 -21.56
#